data_AF-A0A7S2TZ10-F1
#
_entry.id   AF-A0A7S2TZ10-F1
#
_cell.length_a   1.000
_cell.length_b   1.000
_cell.length_c   1.000
_cell.angle_alpha   90.00
_cell.angle_beta   90.00
_cell.angle_gamma   90.00
#
_symmetry.space_group_name_H-M   'P 1'
#
loop_
_entity.id
_entity.type
_entity.pdbx_description
1 polymer ?
#
loop_
_entity_poly.entity_id
_entity_poly.type
_entity_poly.pdbx_seq_one_letter_code
_entity_poly.pdbx_strand_id
1 'polypeptide(L)'
;GRQHAVDMIADSHSMAPGWQRLKLSDGSTRWIIPKLATGLKCWHLRPSCVFYPKKNFENCLSSVPEKSCVVFGFGEIDCREGILVAVAQNKYKDLEEGISVNVGIYIDALEEAVMAKNLVAFVHPIVPVLDPTRDTVKAFNKQLKRRVDASKFLTFLDFFDTLLTPDGKDFNALYALDGTHMSPSYIPNLEQALNKVWPKQAITPKK
;
A
#
# COMPACT_ATOMS: atom_id res chain seq x y z
N GLY A 1 7.12 23.48 7.33
CA GLY A 1 5.94 22.73 7.84
C GLY A 1 5.59 21.64 6.85
N ARG A 2 5.06 20.49 7.30
CA ARG A 2 4.84 19.22 6.54
C ARG A 2 3.96 19.29 5.25
N GLN A 3 3.64 20.48 4.74
CA GLN A 3 2.90 20.69 3.48
C GLN A 3 3.62 20.19 2.21
N HIS A 4 4.88 19.76 2.33
CA HIS A 4 5.69 19.25 1.22
C HIS A 4 5.94 17.74 1.32
N ALA A 5 5.07 16.97 1.97
CA ALA A 5 5.27 15.55 2.21
C ALA A 5 4.12 14.68 1.70
N VAL A 6 4.45 13.46 1.31
CA VAL A 6 3.54 12.31 1.19
C VAL A 6 4.04 11.26 2.18
N ASP A 7 3.24 10.91 3.17
CA ASP A 7 3.61 9.87 4.13
C ASP A 7 3.39 8.49 3.47
N MET A 8 4.42 7.63 3.48
CA MET A 8 4.36 6.26 2.96
C MET A 8 4.28 5.30 4.15
N ILE A 9 3.06 4.86 4.49
CA ILE A 9 2.81 3.91 5.57
C ILE A 9 2.74 2.51 4.99
N ALA A 10 3.79 1.73 5.21
CA ALA A 10 3.89 0.36 4.72
C ALA A 10 4.75 -0.48 5.69
N ASP A 11 4.94 -1.74 5.36
CA ASP A 11 5.98 -2.57 5.98
C ASP A 11 7.39 -2.09 5.54
N SER A 12 8.36 -3.00 5.40
CA SER A 12 9.71 -2.64 4.92
C SER A 12 9.70 -1.97 3.54
N HIS A 13 8.67 -2.16 2.72
CA HIS A 13 8.54 -1.51 1.41
C HIS A 13 8.34 0.02 1.48
N SER A 14 8.04 0.57 2.67
CA SER A 14 8.07 2.04 2.90
C SER A 14 9.48 2.64 2.73
N MET A 15 10.53 1.83 2.92
CA MET A 15 11.91 2.33 2.98
C MET A 15 12.51 2.60 1.61
N ALA A 16 12.19 1.78 0.60
CA ALA A 16 12.72 1.95 -0.76
C ALA A 16 12.40 3.34 -1.38
N PRO A 17 11.15 3.86 -1.30
CA PRO A 17 10.87 5.21 -1.79
C PRO A 17 11.23 6.31 -0.77
N GLY A 18 11.68 5.95 0.44
CA GLY A 18 11.90 6.88 1.55
C GLY A 18 12.86 8.01 1.19
N TRP A 19 12.48 9.24 1.55
CA TRP A 19 13.25 10.47 1.33
C TRP A 19 13.53 10.80 -0.13
N GLN A 20 12.78 10.21 -1.06
CA GLN A 20 12.84 10.58 -2.47
C GLN A 20 11.84 11.70 -2.76
N ARG A 21 12.09 12.41 -3.87
CA ARG A 21 11.25 13.52 -4.30
C ARG A 21 10.31 13.06 -5.40
N LEU A 22 9.05 13.47 -5.27
CA LEU A 22 8.02 13.36 -6.29
C LEU A 22 7.78 14.73 -6.90
N LYS A 23 7.64 14.78 -8.23
CA LYS A 23 7.16 15.93 -9.00
C LYS A 23 5.70 15.70 -9.36
N LEU A 24 4.84 16.58 -8.85
CA LEU A 24 3.39 16.42 -8.94
C LEU A 24 2.81 17.28 -10.06
N SER A 25 1.64 16.90 -10.55
CA SER A 25 0.95 17.53 -11.68
C SER A 25 0.45 18.94 -11.38
N ASP A 26 0.35 19.30 -10.10
CA ASP A 26 0.12 20.67 -9.62
C ASP A 26 1.40 21.55 -9.64
N GLY A 27 2.51 21.03 -10.17
CA GLY A 27 3.82 21.68 -10.22
C GLY A 27 4.61 21.60 -8.91
N SER A 28 4.03 21.02 -7.85
CA SER A 28 4.70 20.92 -6.56
C SER A 28 5.73 19.79 -6.52
N THR A 29 6.70 19.93 -5.61
CA THR A 29 7.59 18.83 -5.22
C THR A 29 7.24 18.38 -3.82
N ARG A 30 7.10 17.06 -3.62
CA ARG A 30 6.84 16.44 -2.32
C ARG A 30 7.93 15.43 -1.97
N TRP A 31 8.31 15.38 -0.70
CA TRP A 31 9.16 14.33 -0.15
C TRP A 31 8.32 13.14 0.28
N ILE A 32 8.82 11.94 0.02
CA ILE A 32 8.23 10.72 0.57
C ILE A 32 8.77 10.54 1.99
N ILE A 33 7.89 10.56 2.98
CA ILE A 33 8.25 10.36 4.39
C ILE A 33 7.93 8.91 4.76
N PRO A 34 8.94 8.05 4.94
CA PRO A 34 8.70 6.64 5.24
C PRO A 34 8.15 6.48 6.67
N LYS A 35 7.13 5.62 6.82
CA LYS A 35 6.51 5.24 8.08
C LYS A 35 6.45 3.71 8.15
N LEU A 36 7.43 3.13 8.83
CA LEU A 36 7.63 1.68 8.92
C LEU A 36 6.71 1.03 9.96
N ALA A 37 5.66 0.36 9.51
CA ALA A 37 4.86 -0.56 10.31
C ALA A 37 5.31 -2.01 10.06
N THR A 38 6.52 -2.34 10.53
CA THR A 38 7.14 -3.65 10.28
C THR A 38 6.32 -4.84 10.80
N GLY A 39 6.28 -5.93 10.04
CA GLY A 39 5.58 -7.16 10.38
C GLY A 39 4.05 -7.08 10.32
N LEU A 40 3.49 -5.97 9.81
CA LEU A 40 2.04 -5.82 9.68
C LEU A 40 1.51 -6.68 8.53
N LYS A 41 0.46 -7.44 8.82
CA LYS A 41 -0.39 -8.12 7.85
C LYS A 41 -1.72 -7.39 7.82
N CYS A 42 -2.37 -7.33 6.67
CA CYS A 42 -3.75 -6.85 6.53
C CYS A 42 -4.66 -7.52 7.58
N TRP A 43 -4.50 -8.83 7.78
CA TRP A 43 -5.23 -9.57 8.81
C TRP A 43 -5.13 -8.99 10.22
N HIS A 44 -3.98 -8.42 10.58
CA HIS A 44 -3.74 -7.86 11.92
C HIS A 44 -4.58 -6.61 12.21
N LEU A 45 -5.17 -5.97 11.20
CA LEU A 45 -5.94 -4.73 11.37
C LEU A 45 -7.36 -4.95 11.88
N ARG A 46 -7.84 -6.20 11.96
CA ARG A 46 -9.17 -6.51 12.50
C ARG A 46 -9.37 -5.92 13.91
N PRO A 47 -10.61 -5.53 14.27
CA PRO A 47 -10.88 -4.88 15.57
C PRO A 47 -10.40 -5.69 16.77
N SER A 48 -10.62 -7.01 16.77
CA SER A 48 -10.27 -7.92 17.87
C SER A 48 -8.77 -8.18 18.04
N CYS A 49 -7.92 -7.76 17.10
CA CYS A 49 -6.49 -8.00 17.16
C CYS A 49 -5.82 -7.03 18.16
N VAL A 50 -5.10 -7.61 19.13
CA VAL A 50 -4.19 -6.90 20.03
C VAL A 50 -2.79 -7.45 19.77
N PHE A 51 -2.04 -6.79 18.89
CA PHE A 51 -0.72 -7.27 18.45
C PHE A 51 0.20 -6.09 18.13
N TYR A 52 1.50 -6.24 18.43
CA TYR A 52 2.44 -5.12 18.35
C TYR A 52 2.61 -4.51 16.94
N PRO A 53 2.50 -5.23 15.80
CA PRO A 53 2.53 -4.61 14.49
C PRO A 53 1.32 -3.71 14.24
N LYS A 54 0.12 -4.11 14.69
CA LYS A 54 -1.08 -3.24 14.66
C LYS A 54 -0.82 -1.98 15.48
N LYS A 55 -0.24 -2.12 16.67
CA LYS A 55 0.10 -0.96 17.50
C LYS A 55 1.15 -0.05 16.83
N ASN A 56 2.12 -0.63 16.12
CA ASN A 56 3.09 0.13 15.36
C ASN A 56 2.44 0.89 14.19
N PHE A 57 1.50 0.27 13.47
CA PHE A 57 0.68 0.95 12.46
C PHE A 57 -0.10 2.13 13.04
N GLU A 58 -0.77 1.93 14.18
CA GLU A 58 -1.49 3.01 14.88
C GLU A 58 -0.56 4.16 15.27
N ASN A 59 0.65 3.87 15.73
CA ASN A 59 1.66 4.89 16.04
C ASN A 59 2.19 5.61 14.79
N CYS A 60 2.36 4.88 13.69
CA CYS A 60 2.71 5.49 12.40
C CYS A 60 1.60 6.47 11.96
N LEU A 61 0.35 6.03 12.01
CA LEU A 61 -0.82 6.83 11.65
C LEU A 61 -1.00 8.03 12.58
N SER A 62 -0.82 7.88 13.89
CA SER A 62 -0.95 8.98 14.85
C SER A 62 0.05 10.10 14.57
N SER A 63 1.24 9.74 14.07
CA SER A 63 2.29 10.69 13.69
C SER A 63 1.99 11.49 12.42
N VAL A 64 1.02 11.05 11.60
CA VAL A 64 0.58 11.74 10.38
C VAL A 64 -0.40 12.85 10.74
N PRO A 65 -0.15 14.11 10.31
CA PRO A 65 -1.09 15.21 10.51
C PRO A 65 -2.45 14.94 9.86
N GLU A 66 -3.48 15.58 10.37
CA GLU A 66 -4.77 15.61 9.67
C GLU A 66 -4.63 16.25 8.29
N LYS A 67 -5.47 15.85 7.33
CA LYS A 67 -5.51 16.38 5.97
C LYS A 67 -4.22 16.14 5.16
N SER A 68 -3.35 15.23 5.61
CA SER A 68 -2.15 14.83 4.87
C SER A 68 -2.48 13.90 3.69
N CYS A 69 -1.57 13.87 2.70
CA CYS A 69 -1.49 12.81 1.70
C CYS A 69 -0.80 11.58 2.28
N VAL A 70 -1.40 10.40 2.11
CA VAL A 70 -0.84 9.14 2.57
C VAL A 70 -0.91 8.10 1.47
N VAL A 71 0.16 7.32 1.32
CA VAL A 71 0.19 6.10 0.51
C VAL A 71 0.28 4.91 1.46
N PHE A 72 -0.67 3.99 1.36
CA PHE A 72 -0.68 2.75 2.14
C PHE A 72 -0.19 1.56 1.31
N GLY A 73 0.69 0.73 1.87
CA GLY A 73 1.25 -0.43 1.18
C GLY A 73 1.42 -1.63 2.11
N PHE A 74 0.36 -2.42 2.30
CA PHE A 74 0.39 -3.64 3.11
C PHE A 74 -0.28 -4.79 2.36
N GLY A 75 0.24 -6.00 2.53
CA GLY A 75 -0.30 -7.21 1.92
C GLY A 75 0.76 -8.18 1.39
N GLU A 76 2.03 -7.77 1.30
CA GLU A 76 3.12 -8.65 0.86
C GLU A 76 3.20 -9.89 1.76
N ILE A 77 3.26 -9.67 3.07
CA ILE A 77 3.38 -10.75 4.06
C ILE A 77 2.11 -11.63 4.07
N ASP A 78 0.92 -11.04 3.85
CA ASP A 78 -0.33 -11.79 3.69
C ASP A 78 -0.27 -12.75 2.50
N CYS A 79 0.24 -12.27 1.36
CA CYS A 79 0.40 -13.06 0.13
C CYS A 79 1.48 -14.13 0.27
N ARG A 80 2.58 -13.82 0.97
CA ARG A 80 3.73 -14.70 1.10
C ARG A 80 3.48 -15.89 2.03
N GLU A 81 2.86 -15.65 3.17
CA GLU A 81 2.67 -16.69 4.18
C GLU A 81 1.30 -16.65 4.83
N GLY A 82 0.71 -15.46 5.06
CA GLY A 82 -0.48 -15.32 5.91
C GLY A 82 -1.68 -16.12 5.40
N ILE A 83 -2.06 -15.90 4.14
CA ILE A 83 -3.25 -16.51 3.55
C ILE A 83 -3.01 -17.99 3.24
N LEU A 84 -1.84 -18.32 2.66
CA LEU A 84 -1.50 -19.70 2.29
C LEU A 84 -1.51 -20.65 3.50
N VAL A 85 -0.90 -20.22 4.62
CA VAL A 85 -0.92 -21.00 5.87
C VAL A 85 -2.34 -21.13 6.42
N ALA A 86 -3.16 -20.08 6.35
CA ALA A 86 -4.53 -20.11 6.85
C ALA A 86 -5.42 -21.07 6.04
N VAL A 87 -5.29 -21.09 4.72
CA VAL A 87 -5.98 -22.06 3.84
C VAL A 87 -5.53 -23.49 4.17
N ALA A 88 -4.23 -23.73 4.30
CA ALA A 88 -3.70 -25.05 4.66
C ALA A 88 -4.20 -25.54 6.04
N GLN A 89 -4.54 -24.62 6.94
CA GLN A 89 -5.11 -24.89 8.25
C GLN A 89 -6.66 -24.94 8.24
N ASN A 90 -7.30 -24.95 7.07
CA ASN A 90 -8.76 -24.94 6.90
C ASN A 90 -9.47 -23.75 7.58
N LYS A 91 -8.79 -22.60 7.74
CA LYS A 91 -9.42 -21.37 8.24
C LYS A 91 -10.22 -20.64 7.17
N TYR A 92 -9.88 -20.90 5.90
CA TYR A 92 -10.61 -20.47 4.72
C TYR A 92 -10.79 -21.70 3.81
N LYS A 93 -11.91 -21.75 3.10
CA LYS A 93 -12.25 -22.78 2.11
C LYS A 93 -11.20 -22.84 1.00
N ASP A 94 -10.79 -21.68 0.51
CA ASP A 94 -9.87 -21.55 -0.62
C ASP A 94 -9.10 -20.21 -0.56
N LEU A 95 -8.17 -20.05 -1.50
CA LEU A 95 -7.34 -18.85 -1.61
C LEU A 95 -8.18 -17.59 -1.89
N GLU A 96 -9.27 -17.73 -2.66
CA GLU A 96 -10.12 -16.60 -3.03
C GLU A 96 -10.86 -16.05 -1.80
N GLU A 97 -11.42 -16.93 -0.97
CA GLU A 97 -12.04 -16.52 0.30
C GLU A 97 -11.02 -15.85 1.21
N GLY A 98 -9.83 -16.46 1.37
CA GLY A 98 -8.77 -15.90 2.21
C GLY A 98 -8.35 -14.49 1.76
N ILE A 99 -8.14 -14.27 0.45
CA ILE A 99 -7.84 -12.95 -0.10
C ILE A 99 -9.01 -11.98 0.16
N SER A 100 -10.24 -12.38 -0.12
CA SER A 100 -11.44 -11.54 0.04
C SER A 100 -11.57 -11.02 1.47
N VAL A 101 -11.41 -11.91 2.47
CA VAL A 101 -11.47 -11.54 3.90
C VAL A 101 -10.35 -10.56 4.27
N ASN A 102 -9.12 -10.84 3.86
CA ASN A 102 -7.96 -10.00 4.22
C ASN A 102 -8.03 -8.61 3.59
N VAL A 103 -8.42 -8.53 2.31
CA VAL A 103 -8.64 -7.25 1.62
C VAL A 103 -9.79 -6.50 2.30
N GLY A 104 -10.86 -7.17 2.70
CA GLY A 104 -11.97 -6.55 3.44
C GLY A 104 -11.51 -5.87 4.71
N ILE A 105 -10.81 -6.62 5.58
CA ILE A 105 -10.24 -6.09 6.84
C ILE A 105 -9.34 -4.88 6.57
N TYR A 106 -8.51 -4.96 5.53
CA TYR A 106 -7.59 -3.88 5.18
C TYR A 106 -8.34 -2.61 4.77
N ILE A 107 -9.30 -2.73 3.85
CA ILE A 107 -10.06 -1.59 3.34
C ILE A 107 -10.85 -0.93 4.46
N ASP A 108 -11.54 -1.70 5.30
CA ASP A 108 -12.32 -1.15 6.42
C ASP A 108 -11.43 -0.34 7.38
N ALA A 109 -10.24 -0.87 7.71
CA ALA A 109 -9.28 -0.18 8.58
C ALA A 109 -8.69 1.09 7.93
N LEU A 110 -8.43 1.07 6.62
CA LEU A 110 -7.95 2.25 5.90
C LEU A 110 -9.03 3.33 5.82
N GLU A 111 -10.28 2.98 5.53
CA GLU A 111 -11.38 3.94 5.48
C GLU A 111 -11.62 4.59 6.84
N GLU A 112 -11.57 3.81 7.93
CA GLU A 112 -11.63 4.34 9.29
C GLU A 112 -10.52 5.36 9.56
N ALA A 113 -9.27 5.03 9.19
CA ALA A 113 -8.12 5.93 9.33
C ALA A 113 -8.28 7.21 8.50
N VAL A 114 -8.78 7.10 7.27
CA VAL A 114 -9.03 8.23 6.37
C VAL A 114 -10.08 9.16 6.94
N MET A 115 -11.20 8.62 7.41
CA MET A 115 -12.28 9.41 8.00
C MET A 115 -11.83 10.10 9.29
N ALA A 116 -11.12 9.39 10.16
CA ALA A 116 -10.68 9.93 11.45
C ALA A 116 -9.71 11.12 11.34
N LYS A 117 -8.90 11.16 10.27
CA LYS A 117 -7.88 12.21 10.06
C LYS A 117 -8.13 13.09 8.83
N ASN A 118 -9.25 12.89 8.14
CA ASN A 118 -9.59 13.54 6.87
C ASN A 118 -8.46 13.47 5.84
N LEU A 119 -7.87 12.29 5.66
CA LEU A 119 -6.68 12.08 4.82
C LEU A 119 -7.03 12.07 3.32
N VAL A 120 -6.05 12.41 2.48
CA VAL A 120 -6.07 12.06 1.07
C VAL A 120 -5.27 10.77 0.90
N ALA A 121 -5.97 9.65 0.68
CA ALA A 121 -5.36 8.34 0.75
C ALA A 121 -5.27 7.62 -0.59
N PHE A 122 -4.08 7.11 -0.85
CA PHE A 122 -3.75 6.29 -2.00
C PHE A 122 -3.35 4.89 -1.55
N VAL A 123 -3.64 3.88 -2.36
CA VAL A 123 -3.29 2.49 -2.10
C VAL A 123 -2.26 2.04 -3.13
N HIS A 124 -1.09 1.65 -2.64
CA HIS A 124 0.01 1.10 -3.44
C HIS A 124 -0.31 -0.36 -3.81
N PRO A 125 -0.03 -0.80 -5.05
CA PRO A 125 -0.19 -2.21 -5.43
C PRO A 125 0.77 -3.11 -4.63
N ILE A 126 0.34 -4.31 -4.28
CA ILE A 126 1.23 -5.29 -3.63
C ILE A 126 2.28 -5.74 -4.62
N VAL A 127 3.52 -5.87 -4.17
CA VAL A 127 4.66 -6.06 -5.07
C VAL A 127 4.90 -7.56 -5.33
N PRO A 128 5.16 -7.98 -6.59
CA PRO A 128 5.26 -9.39 -6.95
C PRO A 128 6.70 -9.93 -6.91
N VAL A 129 7.50 -9.52 -5.92
CA VAL A 129 8.96 -9.73 -5.91
C VAL A 129 9.35 -11.21 -5.90
N LEU A 130 8.65 -12.03 -5.11
CA LEU A 130 8.95 -13.45 -4.97
C LEU A 130 8.18 -14.31 -5.99
N ASP A 131 8.91 -15.14 -6.73
CA ASP A 131 8.32 -16.05 -7.72
C ASP A 131 7.21 -16.95 -7.14
N PRO A 132 7.39 -17.63 -5.99
CA PRO A 132 6.41 -18.60 -5.51
C PRO A 132 5.08 -17.98 -5.07
N THR A 133 5.05 -16.67 -4.82
CA THR A 133 3.89 -15.97 -4.26
C THR A 133 3.27 -15.00 -5.27
N ARG A 134 3.85 -14.89 -6.46
CA ARG A 134 3.46 -13.92 -7.50
C ARG A 134 2.01 -14.05 -7.94
N ASP A 135 1.52 -15.28 -8.14
CA ASP A 135 0.13 -15.48 -8.54
C ASP A 135 -0.85 -15.12 -7.43
N THR A 136 -0.48 -15.37 -6.17
CA THR A 136 -1.24 -14.88 -5.01
C THR A 136 -1.26 -13.36 -4.98
N VAL A 137 -0.12 -12.69 -5.23
CA VAL A 137 -0.04 -11.23 -5.31
C VAL A 137 -0.91 -10.68 -6.44
N LYS A 138 -0.91 -11.30 -7.63
CA LYS A 138 -1.78 -10.92 -8.76
C LYS A 138 -3.26 -11.03 -8.38
N ALA A 139 -3.66 -12.14 -7.77
CA ALA A 139 -5.03 -12.35 -7.31
C ALA A 139 -5.42 -11.34 -6.20
N PHE A 140 -4.50 -11.05 -5.28
CA PHE A 140 -4.70 -10.07 -4.21
C PHE A 140 -4.87 -8.67 -4.77
N ASN A 141 -4.01 -8.23 -5.69
CA ASN A 141 -4.11 -6.91 -6.33
C ASN A 141 -5.39 -6.75 -7.13
N LYS A 142 -5.85 -7.79 -7.82
CA LYS A 142 -7.15 -7.76 -8.53
C LYS A 142 -8.30 -7.48 -7.57
N GLN A 143 -8.33 -8.17 -6.42
CA GLN A 143 -9.35 -7.97 -5.40
C GLN A 143 -9.21 -6.62 -4.67
N LEU A 144 -7.98 -6.24 -4.34
CA LEU A 144 -7.63 -4.96 -3.71
C LEU A 144 -8.10 -3.80 -4.59
N LYS A 145 -7.71 -3.78 -5.86
CA LYS A 145 -8.14 -2.76 -6.81
C LYS A 145 -9.66 -2.68 -6.90
N ARG A 146 -10.35 -3.83 -7.05
CA ARG A 146 -11.83 -3.86 -7.08
C ARG A 146 -12.45 -3.19 -5.86
N ARG A 147 -11.91 -3.45 -4.66
CA ARG A 147 -12.43 -2.89 -3.41
C ARG A 147 -12.07 -1.42 -3.23
N VAL A 148 -10.89 -1.00 -3.66
CA VAL A 148 -10.50 0.42 -3.68
C VAL A 148 -11.35 1.20 -4.69
N ASP A 149 -11.59 0.67 -5.90
CA ASP A 149 -12.44 1.30 -6.92
C ASP A 149 -13.90 1.47 -6.44
N ALA A 150 -14.36 0.59 -5.53
CA ALA A 150 -15.68 0.68 -4.91
C ALA A 150 -15.73 1.62 -3.69
N SER A 151 -14.58 2.02 -3.16
CA SER A 151 -14.46 2.95 -2.03
C SER A 151 -14.70 4.39 -2.49
N LYS A 152 -15.27 5.21 -1.59
CA LYS A 152 -15.37 6.67 -1.79
C LYS A 152 -14.19 7.43 -1.19
N PHE A 153 -13.31 6.75 -0.44
CA PHE A 153 -12.29 7.36 0.39
C PHE A 153 -10.86 7.05 -0.09
N LEU A 154 -10.70 5.96 -0.84
CA LEU A 154 -9.40 5.43 -1.26
C LEU A 154 -9.23 5.56 -2.77
N THR A 155 -7.99 5.74 -3.22
CA THR A 155 -7.65 5.76 -4.64
C THR A 155 -6.51 4.78 -4.93
N PHE A 156 -6.69 3.87 -5.90
CA PHE A 156 -5.67 2.89 -6.25
C PHE A 156 -4.60 3.50 -7.17
N LEU A 157 -3.33 3.24 -6.88
CA LEU A 157 -2.22 3.66 -7.73
C LEU A 157 -1.93 2.61 -8.80
N ASP A 158 -2.48 2.83 -9.99
CA ASP A 158 -2.46 1.84 -11.06
C ASP A 158 -1.13 1.80 -11.83
N PHE A 159 -0.17 1.05 -11.29
CA PHE A 159 1.12 0.76 -11.91
C PHE A 159 1.62 -0.66 -11.66
N PHE A 160 0.78 -1.59 -11.19
CA PHE A 160 1.22 -2.96 -10.90
C PHE A 160 1.83 -3.65 -12.13
N ASP A 161 1.18 -3.51 -13.30
CA ASP A 161 1.61 -4.16 -14.53
C ASP A 161 2.99 -3.65 -15.00
N THR A 162 3.39 -2.43 -14.61
CA THR A 162 4.72 -1.91 -14.95
C THR A 162 5.83 -2.59 -14.13
N LEU A 163 5.50 -3.24 -13.01
CA LEU A 163 6.43 -3.99 -12.17
C LEU A 163 6.76 -5.38 -12.74
N LEU A 164 6.03 -5.82 -13.77
CA LEU A 164 6.21 -7.13 -14.39
C LEU A 164 7.04 -7.03 -15.68
N THR A 165 7.53 -8.16 -16.15
CA THR A 165 8.05 -8.31 -17.51
C THR A 165 6.97 -8.00 -18.54
N PRO A 166 7.33 -7.68 -19.81
CA PRO A 166 6.34 -7.35 -20.84
C PRO A 166 5.29 -8.43 -21.10
N ASP A 167 5.60 -9.70 -20.82
CA ASP A 167 4.67 -10.83 -20.93
C ASP A 167 3.81 -11.05 -19.67
N GLY A 168 4.01 -10.23 -18.63
CA GLY A 168 3.29 -10.27 -17.36
C GLY A 168 3.62 -11.48 -16.48
N LYS A 169 4.62 -12.29 -16.82
CA LYS A 169 4.91 -13.54 -16.10
C LYS A 169 5.81 -13.33 -14.89
N ASP A 170 6.87 -12.57 -15.06
CA ASP A 170 7.92 -12.41 -14.06
C ASP A 170 7.98 -11.00 -13.49
N PHE A 171 8.64 -10.87 -12.35
CA PHE A 171 8.96 -9.56 -11.80
C PHE A 171 10.07 -8.92 -12.64
N ASN A 172 9.93 -7.63 -12.94
CA ASN A 172 10.92 -6.91 -13.73
C ASN A 172 12.19 -6.67 -12.90
N ALA A 173 13.29 -7.30 -13.32
CA ALA A 173 14.59 -7.24 -12.65
C ALA A 173 15.15 -5.81 -12.49
N LEU A 174 14.68 -4.85 -13.29
CA LEU A 174 15.00 -3.42 -13.12
C LEU A 174 14.65 -2.90 -11.71
N TYR A 175 13.60 -3.47 -11.10
CA TYR A 175 13.09 -3.08 -9.80
C TYR A 175 13.52 -4.03 -8.68
N ALA A 176 14.35 -5.04 -8.96
CA ALA A 176 14.85 -5.95 -7.92
C ALA A 176 15.98 -5.30 -7.10
N LEU A 177 16.03 -5.62 -5.80
CA LEU A 177 17.12 -5.20 -4.91
C LEU A 177 17.82 -6.38 -4.24
N ASP A 178 17.10 -7.14 -3.41
CA ASP A 178 17.70 -8.18 -2.55
C ASP A 178 16.87 -9.50 -2.49
N GLY A 179 15.97 -9.68 -3.46
CA GLY A 179 15.08 -10.83 -3.53
C GLY A 179 13.83 -10.75 -2.63
N THR A 180 13.67 -9.69 -1.82
CA THR A 180 12.43 -9.40 -1.08
C THR A 180 11.94 -7.98 -1.34
N HIS A 181 12.85 -7.02 -1.37
CA HIS A 181 12.56 -5.60 -1.52
C HIS A 181 12.73 -5.12 -2.97
N MET A 182 12.01 -4.06 -3.30
CA MET A 182 12.18 -3.35 -4.56
C MET A 182 13.27 -2.29 -4.47
N SER A 183 14.02 -2.11 -5.55
CA SER A 183 14.93 -0.98 -5.76
C SER A 183 14.13 0.32 -5.92
N PRO A 184 14.62 1.47 -5.44
CA PRO A 184 13.96 2.78 -5.66
C PRO A 184 13.78 3.16 -7.15
N SER A 185 14.34 2.40 -8.09
CA SER A 185 14.14 2.60 -9.54
C SER A 185 12.68 2.60 -10.00
N TYR A 186 11.72 2.09 -9.19
CA TYR A 186 10.29 2.14 -9.51
C TYR A 186 9.61 3.49 -9.23
N ILE A 187 10.29 4.44 -8.56
CA ILE A 187 9.70 5.74 -8.20
C ILE A 187 9.07 6.49 -9.38
N PRO A 188 9.64 6.49 -10.60
CA PRO A 188 8.97 7.10 -11.75
C PRO A 188 7.57 6.52 -12.03
N ASN A 189 7.35 5.22 -11.78
CA ASN A 189 6.04 4.59 -11.92
C ASN A 189 5.06 5.09 -10.84
N LEU A 190 5.53 5.19 -9.59
CA LEU A 190 4.76 5.75 -8.48
C LEU A 190 4.38 7.21 -8.74
N GLU A 191 5.34 8.03 -9.19
CA GLU A 191 5.13 9.43 -9.57
C GLU A 191 4.11 9.56 -10.70
N GLN A 192 4.24 8.75 -11.76
CA GLN A 192 3.30 8.75 -12.87
C GLN A 192 1.89 8.36 -12.42
N ALA A 193 1.75 7.33 -11.57
CA ALA A 193 0.47 6.90 -11.06
C ALA A 193 -0.19 7.97 -10.18
N LEU A 194 0.58 8.58 -9.26
CA LEU A 194 0.10 9.69 -8.45
C LEU A 194 -0.35 10.86 -9.32
N ASN A 195 0.41 11.23 -10.34
CA ASN A 195 0.07 12.35 -11.23
C ASN A 195 -1.25 12.19 -11.99
N LYS A 196 -1.67 10.95 -12.29
CA LYS A 196 -2.97 10.66 -12.92
C LYS A 196 -4.15 10.97 -12.00
N VAL A 197 -3.96 10.81 -10.68
CA VAL A 197 -5.02 10.92 -9.67
C VAL A 197 -4.81 12.06 -8.68
N TRP A 198 -3.75 12.84 -8.85
CA TRP A 198 -3.36 13.88 -7.91
C TRP A 198 -4.48 14.93 -7.84
N PRO A 199 -4.90 15.35 -6.64
CA PRO A 199 -5.95 16.35 -6.50
C PRO A 199 -5.58 17.65 -7.21
N LYS A 200 -6.42 18.08 -8.16
CA LYS A 200 -6.22 19.33 -8.94
C LYS A 200 -6.42 20.59 -8.10
N GLN A 201 -7.12 20.47 -6.98
CA GLN A 201 -7.23 21.54 -5.99
C GLN A 201 -6.15 21.34 -4.95
N ALA A 202 -5.37 22.38 -4.67
CA ALA A 202 -4.40 22.35 -3.59
C ALA A 202 -5.08 21.85 -2.32
N ILE A 203 -4.52 20.82 -1.69
CA ILE A 203 -4.88 20.42 -0.33
C ILE A 203 -4.49 21.61 0.55
N THR A 204 -5.42 22.54 0.68
CA THR A 204 -5.22 23.76 1.41
C THR A 204 -5.66 23.44 2.83
N PRO A 205 -4.74 23.36 3.80
CA PRO A 205 -5.18 23.29 5.18
C PRO A 205 -5.93 24.60 5.45
N LYS A 206 -7.25 24.51 5.66
CA LYS A 206 -8.00 25.62 6.27
C LYS A 206 -7.28 25.96 7.58
N LYS A 207 -6.86 27.22 7.67
CA LYS A 207 -6.23 27.83 8.85
C LYS A 207 -7.07 27.58 10.11
#